data_AF-A0AAW8Z3I8-F1
#
_entry.id   AF-A0AAW8Z3I8-F1
#
_cell.length_a   1.000
_cell.length_b   1.000
_cell.length_c   1.000
_cell.angle_alpha   90.00
_cell.angle_beta   90.00
_cell.angle_gamma   90.00
#
_symmetry.space_group_name_H-M   'P 1'
#
loop_
_entity.id
_entity.type
_entity.pdbx_description
1 polymer ?
#
loop_
_entity_poly.entity_id
_entity_poly.type
_entity_poly.pdbx_seq_one_letter_code
_entity_poly.pdbx_strand_id
1 'polypeptide(L)'
;MGRIDYAYAKIKTGDFTYLRCTGEIRSNDKGLSEFSPHWMDDLPTDKVRRCWDYYSIAKNYASIIGRTYPTYWSMDMLSNGYPEADVFHGINLVLPDSYPIYRVNPEIIVKSNEKVEKTGVYICDEDRKRIEFMAASEEEDRGVGSVIATGMDPETFETLYGDCTWTLVERIADEGGSSETIQVENLKGFAGQTCQRTGNWWSPANQLQSRYFEQGEVFPEFENNSWGETIWYLEVTNKK
;
A
#
# COMPACT_ATOMS: atom_id res chain seq x y z
N MET A 1 -25.42 21.32 4.87
CA MET A 1 -24.03 21.09 4.44
C MET A 1 -24.05 19.93 3.47
N GLY A 2 -23.45 20.05 2.28
CA GLY A 2 -23.45 18.93 1.32
C GLY A 2 -22.61 17.75 1.85
N ARG A 3 -22.86 16.52 1.36
CA ARG A 3 -22.09 15.33 1.72
C ARG A 3 -20.58 15.52 1.48
N ILE A 4 -20.22 16.24 0.42
CA ILE A 4 -18.83 16.59 0.08
C ILE A 4 -18.24 17.52 1.13
N ASP A 5 -18.96 18.60 1.49
CA ASP A 5 -18.48 19.54 2.50
C ASP A 5 -18.29 18.84 3.85
N TYR A 6 -19.21 17.95 4.21
CA TYR A 6 -19.13 17.15 5.43
C TYR A 6 -17.92 16.21 5.41
N ALA A 7 -17.73 15.44 4.35
CA ALA A 7 -16.58 14.56 4.20
C ALA A 7 -15.26 15.36 4.20
N TYR A 8 -15.23 16.52 3.55
CA TYR A 8 -14.08 17.42 3.56
C TYR A 8 -13.78 17.96 4.97
N ALA A 9 -14.81 18.32 5.74
CA ALA A 9 -14.65 18.71 7.13
C ALA A 9 -14.08 17.56 7.98
N LYS A 10 -14.55 16.32 7.79
CA LYS A 10 -14.05 15.13 8.48
C LYS A 10 -12.58 14.81 8.13
N ILE A 11 -12.22 14.88 6.86
CA ILE A 11 -10.84 14.70 6.41
C ILE A 11 -9.94 15.76 7.03
N LYS A 12 -10.40 17.03 7.11
CA LYS A 12 -9.65 18.11 7.77
C LYS A 12 -9.43 17.89 9.26
N THR A 13 -10.31 17.16 9.93
CA THR A 13 -10.14 16.77 11.34
C THR A 13 -9.28 15.51 11.51
N GLY A 14 -8.78 14.91 10.42
CA GLY A 14 -7.93 13.71 10.45
C GLY A 14 -8.70 12.39 10.34
N ASP A 15 -10.03 12.43 10.15
CA ASP A 15 -10.82 11.22 9.90
C ASP A 15 -10.79 10.87 8.41
N PHE A 16 -9.83 10.00 8.08
CA PHE A 16 -9.59 9.56 6.72
C PHE A 16 -10.52 8.42 6.28
N THR A 17 -11.47 7.95 7.10
CA THR A 17 -12.49 6.99 6.66
C THR A 17 -13.47 7.60 5.64
N TYR A 18 -13.51 8.94 5.59
CA TYR A 18 -14.28 9.71 4.62
C TYR A 18 -13.57 9.90 3.29
N LEU A 19 -12.33 9.41 3.14
CA LEU A 19 -11.59 9.54 1.90
C LEU A 19 -12.42 9.02 0.71
N ARG A 20 -13.12 7.89 0.83
CA ARG A 20 -13.90 7.31 -0.27
C ARG A 20 -15.06 8.18 -0.79
N CYS A 21 -15.40 9.29 -0.14
CA CYS A 21 -16.49 10.18 -0.58
C CYS A 21 -16.35 10.66 -2.04
N THR A 22 -15.12 10.78 -2.55
CA THR A 22 -14.83 11.18 -3.94
C THR A 22 -15.24 10.10 -4.94
N GLY A 23 -15.04 8.82 -4.61
CA GLY A 23 -15.43 7.68 -5.43
C GLY A 23 -16.95 7.47 -5.51
N GLU A 24 -17.71 8.12 -4.63
CA GLU A 24 -19.18 8.11 -4.62
C GLU A 24 -19.77 9.27 -5.45
N ILE A 25 -18.94 10.20 -5.95
CA ILE A 25 -19.31 11.23 -6.92
C ILE A 25 -19.38 10.61 -8.33
N ARG A 26 -19.98 9.43 -8.47
CA ARG A 26 -20.23 8.76 -9.76
C ARG A 26 -21.54 9.20 -10.42
N SER A 27 -22.32 10.04 -9.74
CA SER A 27 -23.65 10.46 -10.22
C SER A 27 -23.73 11.92 -10.69
N ASN A 28 -22.71 12.75 -10.42
CA ASN A 28 -22.76 14.18 -10.77
C ASN A 28 -22.58 14.44 -12.26
N ASP A 29 -21.98 13.50 -12.99
CA ASP A 29 -21.76 13.61 -14.42
C ASP A 29 -22.72 12.77 -15.24
N LYS A 30 -23.70 12.07 -14.65
CA LYS A 30 -24.63 11.17 -15.39
C LYS A 30 -25.28 11.79 -16.60
N GLY A 31 -25.69 13.06 -16.50
CA GLY A 31 -26.20 13.84 -17.63
C GLY A 31 -25.24 13.89 -18.84
N LEU A 32 -23.94 13.88 -18.58
CA LEU A 32 -22.87 13.89 -19.58
C LEU A 32 -22.24 12.49 -19.80
N SER A 33 -22.32 11.57 -18.85
CA SER A 33 -21.68 10.25 -18.96
C SER A 33 -22.62 9.16 -19.50
N GLU A 34 -23.94 9.31 -19.33
CA GLU A 34 -24.94 8.29 -19.64
C GLU A 34 -25.94 8.71 -20.74
N PHE A 35 -26.08 10.01 -21.02
CA PHE A 35 -27.05 10.49 -22.01
C PHE A 35 -26.38 10.95 -23.32
N SER A 36 -27.07 10.71 -24.43
CA SER A 36 -26.65 11.16 -25.76
C SER A 36 -26.52 12.68 -25.83
N PRO A 37 -25.47 13.25 -26.46
CA PRO A 37 -25.31 14.69 -26.58
C PRO A 37 -26.51 15.41 -27.23
N HIS A 38 -27.40 14.67 -27.91
CA HIS A 38 -28.63 15.17 -28.51
C HIS A 38 -29.61 15.84 -27.53
N TRP A 39 -29.52 15.56 -26.21
CA TRP A 39 -30.33 16.29 -25.23
C TRP A 39 -29.95 17.79 -25.15
N MET A 40 -28.83 18.20 -25.76
CA MET A 40 -28.37 19.59 -25.88
C MET A 40 -28.51 20.19 -27.29
N ASP A 41 -29.24 19.55 -28.21
CA ASP A 41 -29.32 20.00 -29.62
C ASP A 41 -29.94 21.40 -29.79
N ASP A 42 -30.75 21.85 -28.83
CA ASP A 42 -31.32 23.21 -28.81
C ASP A 42 -30.31 24.30 -28.38
N LEU A 43 -29.10 23.91 -27.99
CA LEU A 43 -28.04 24.83 -27.56
C LEU A 43 -27.04 25.11 -28.69
N PRO A 44 -26.37 26.27 -28.68
CA PRO A 44 -25.32 26.58 -29.65
C PRO A 44 -24.20 25.51 -29.66
N THR A 45 -23.89 24.99 -30.85
CA THR A 45 -22.94 23.87 -31.05
C THR A 45 -21.55 24.15 -30.46
N ASP A 46 -21.07 25.38 -30.53
CA ASP A 46 -19.80 25.81 -29.96
C ASP A 46 -19.78 25.69 -28.42
N LYS A 47 -20.90 26.01 -27.76
CA LYS A 47 -21.05 25.88 -26.31
C LYS A 47 -21.13 24.42 -25.87
N VAL A 48 -21.86 23.60 -26.63
CA VAL A 48 -21.95 22.16 -26.37
C VAL A 48 -20.57 21.53 -26.49
N ARG A 49 -19.85 21.80 -27.58
CA ARG A 49 -18.46 21.32 -27.77
C ARG A 49 -17.56 21.73 -26.61
N ARG A 50 -17.58 23.00 -26.22
CA ARG A 50 -16.76 23.51 -25.10
C ARG A 50 -17.10 22.86 -23.76
N CYS A 51 -18.38 22.53 -23.52
CA CYS A 51 -18.81 21.78 -22.34
C CYS A 51 -18.15 20.39 -22.29
N TRP A 52 -18.17 19.66 -23.41
CA TRP A 52 -17.53 18.35 -23.52
C TRP A 52 -16.01 18.42 -23.39
N ASP A 53 -15.37 19.42 -23.99
CA ASP A 53 -13.92 19.63 -23.85
C ASP A 53 -13.53 19.79 -22.37
N TYR A 54 -14.27 20.63 -21.62
CA TYR A 54 -14.03 20.80 -20.18
C TYR A 54 -14.35 19.57 -19.36
N TYR A 55 -15.43 18.85 -19.70
CA TYR A 55 -15.77 17.60 -19.04
C TYR A 55 -14.68 16.54 -19.25
N SER A 56 -14.15 16.39 -20.46
CA SER A 56 -13.03 15.48 -20.75
C SER A 56 -11.79 15.82 -19.94
N ILE A 57 -11.45 17.11 -19.82
CA ILE A 57 -10.32 17.57 -18.99
C ILE A 57 -10.57 17.24 -17.51
N ALA A 58 -11.76 17.57 -16.98
CA ALA A 58 -12.11 17.29 -15.60
C ALA A 58 -12.10 15.80 -15.28
N LYS A 59 -12.61 14.96 -16.20
CA LYS A 59 -12.60 13.51 -16.08
C LYS A 59 -11.18 12.94 -16.07
N ASN A 60 -10.28 13.48 -16.88
CA ASN A 60 -8.87 13.07 -16.87
C ASN A 60 -8.22 13.38 -15.50
N TYR A 61 -8.38 14.59 -14.97
CA TYR A 61 -7.88 14.92 -13.62
C TYR A 61 -8.52 14.07 -12.52
N ALA A 62 -9.84 13.87 -12.58
CA ALA A 62 -10.54 13.02 -11.63
C ALA A 62 -10.09 11.55 -11.71
N SER A 63 -9.76 11.06 -12.92
CA SER A 63 -9.23 9.70 -13.11
C SER A 63 -7.85 9.53 -12.49
N ILE A 64 -6.96 10.53 -12.61
CA ILE A 64 -5.66 10.54 -11.94
C ILE A 64 -5.86 10.42 -10.44
N ILE A 65 -6.71 11.28 -9.86
CA ILE A 65 -7.04 11.25 -8.43
C ILE A 65 -7.54 9.86 -8.07
N GLY A 66 -8.57 9.34 -8.75
CA GLY A 66 -9.13 8.02 -8.47
C GLY A 66 -8.15 6.84 -8.61
N ARG A 67 -7.09 6.96 -9.43
CA ARG A 67 -6.05 5.94 -9.57
C ARG A 67 -4.94 6.05 -8.52
N THR A 68 -4.59 7.27 -8.11
CA THR A 68 -3.64 7.51 -7.00
C THR A 68 -4.29 7.38 -5.63
N TYR A 69 -5.62 7.29 -5.61
CA TYR A 69 -6.44 7.25 -4.42
C TYR A 69 -7.10 5.90 -4.24
N PRO A 70 -6.36 4.88 -3.78
CA PRO A 70 -7.04 3.72 -3.29
C PRO A 70 -6.84 3.59 -1.79
N THR A 71 -7.85 3.02 -1.16
CA THR A 71 -7.67 2.37 0.12
C THR A 71 -6.78 1.13 -0.03
N TYR A 72 -6.59 0.54 -1.23
CA TYR A 72 -5.71 -0.62 -1.47
C TYR A 72 -4.92 -0.57 -2.79
N TRP A 73 -3.65 -1.00 -2.79
CA TRP A 73 -2.85 -1.18 -4.02
C TRP A 73 -2.48 -2.66 -4.20
N SER A 74 -2.61 -3.18 -5.42
CA SER A 74 -1.94 -4.45 -5.77
C SER A 74 -0.55 -4.17 -6.31
N MET A 75 0.42 -5.02 -5.97
CA MET A 75 1.79 -4.88 -6.46
C MET A 75 1.85 -4.87 -8.00
N ASP A 76 1.09 -5.73 -8.67
CA ASP A 76 1.08 -5.78 -10.15
C ASP A 76 0.59 -4.47 -10.78
N MET A 77 -0.39 -3.79 -10.17
CA MET A 77 -0.84 -2.49 -10.65
C MET A 77 0.26 -1.45 -10.49
N LEU A 78 1.00 -1.44 -9.39
CA LEU A 78 2.07 -0.48 -9.17
C LEU A 78 3.31 -0.74 -10.03
N SER A 79 3.70 -2.00 -10.21
CA SER A 79 4.92 -2.38 -10.93
C SER A 79 4.75 -2.35 -12.44
N ASN A 80 3.60 -2.80 -12.95
CA ASN A 80 3.37 -2.95 -14.40
C ASN A 80 2.32 -1.97 -14.91
N GLY A 81 1.17 -1.86 -14.24
CA GLY A 81 0.05 -1.07 -14.73
C GLY A 81 0.23 0.45 -14.63
N TYR A 82 0.93 0.92 -13.59
CA TYR A 82 1.11 2.34 -13.31
C TYR A 82 2.09 3.00 -14.29
N PRO A 83 3.29 2.43 -14.59
CA PRO A 83 4.21 3.03 -15.55
C PRO A 83 3.69 3.06 -16.99
N GLU A 84 2.85 2.09 -17.38
CA GLU A 84 2.32 1.97 -18.76
C GLU A 84 1.03 2.76 -18.99
N ALA A 85 0.42 3.32 -17.94
CA ALA A 85 -0.87 3.99 -18.10
C ALA A 85 -0.70 5.35 -18.78
N ASP A 86 -1.29 5.48 -19.99
CA ASP A 86 -1.28 6.69 -20.83
C ASP A 86 -1.65 7.98 -20.07
N VAL A 87 -2.50 7.87 -19.04
CA VAL A 87 -2.94 9.00 -18.21
C VAL A 87 -1.79 9.66 -17.44
N PHE A 88 -0.66 8.97 -17.25
CA PHE A 88 0.53 9.48 -16.60
C PHE A 88 1.65 9.85 -17.58
N HIS A 89 1.47 9.64 -18.90
CA HIS A 89 2.42 10.10 -19.91
C HIS A 89 2.55 11.63 -19.86
N GLY A 90 3.78 12.12 -19.69
CA GLY A 90 4.09 13.55 -19.57
C GLY A 90 4.06 14.09 -18.13
N ILE A 91 3.72 13.26 -17.14
CA ILE A 91 3.98 13.59 -15.73
C ILE A 91 5.45 13.26 -15.46
N ASN A 92 6.29 14.29 -15.31
CA ASN A 92 7.66 14.10 -14.86
C ASN A 92 7.63 13.76 -13.36
N LEU A 93 7.54 12.46 -13.05
CA LEU A 93 7.60 11.98 -11.67
C LEU A 93 9.05 12.08 -11.19
N VAL A 94 9.38 13.17 -10.51
CA VAL A 94 10.66 13.30 -9.80
C VAL A 94 10.57 12.42 -8.56
N LEU A 95 11.17 11.24 -8.65
CA LEU A 95 11.34 10.36 -7.50
C LEU A 95 12.31 11.01 -6.51
N PRO A 96 12.11 10.82 -5.19
CA PRO A 96 13.04 11.35 -4.21
C PRO A 96 14.40 10.63 -4.35
N ASP A 97 15.49 11.38 -4.14
CA ASP A 97 16.87 10.83 -4.18
C ASP A 97 17.09 9.72 -3.13
N SER A 98 16.26 9.69 -2.10
CA SER A 98 16.21 8.63 -1.12
C SER A 98 14.77 8.32 -0.72
N TYR A 99 14.45 7.03 -0.63
CA TYR A 99 13.17 6.57 -0.15
C TYR A 99 13.12 6.57 1.38
N PRO A 100 11.92 6.66 1.97
CA PRO A 100 11.75 6.39 3.38
C PRO A 100 12.06 4.94 3.74
N ILE A 101 12.41 4.71 5.01
CA ILE A 101 12.54 3.37 5.56
C ILE A 101 11.26 3.01 6.31
N TYR A 102 10.76 1.80 6.04
CA TYR A 102 9.58 1.26 6.68
C TYR A 102 9.92 -0.02 7.45
N ARG A 103 9.14 -0.32 8.49
CA ARG A 103 9.16 -1.62 9.18
C ARG A 103 7.74 -2.13 9.38
N VAL A 104 7.59 -3.45 9.42
CA VAL A 104 6.37 -4.07 9.95
C VAL A 104 6.40 -3.97 11.47
N ASN A 105 5.35 -3.41 12.08
CA ASN A 105 5.20 -3.29 13.53
C ASN A 105 4.23 -4.37 14.06
N PRO A 106 4.74 -5.50 14.59
CA PRO A 106 3.90 -6.60 15.08
C PRO A 106 3.15 -6.28 16.37
N GLU A 107 3.41 -5.13 17.00
CA GLU A 107 2.67 -4.68 18.20
C GLU A 107 1.30 -4.09 17.84
N ILE A 108 1.07 -3.73 16.56
CA ILE A 108 -0.17 -3.13 16.09
C ILE A 108 -0.79 -4.03 15.03
N ILE A 109 -1.76 -4.82 15.49
CA ILE A 109 -2.50 -5.80 14.70
C ILE A 109 -3.98 -5.43 14.76
N VAL A 110 -4.68 -5.52 13.62
CA VAL A 110 -6.13 -5.37 13.55
C VAL A 110 -6.73 -6.51 12.75
N LYS A 111 -7.79 -7.14 13.26
CA LYS A 111 -8.54 -8.14 12.48
C LYS A 111 -9.64 -7.48 11.68
N SER A 112 -10.13 -8.19 10.67
CA SER A 112 -11.33 -7.78 9.94
C SER A 112 -12.48 -7.43 10.89
N ASN A 113 -13.15 -6.31 10.62
CA ASN A 113 -14.26 -5.77 11.40
C ASN A 113 -13.91 -5.29 12.82
N GLU A 114 -12.66 -5.41 13.28
CA GLU A 114 -12.20 -4.78 14.52
C GLU A 114 -11.84 -3.31 14.31
N LYS A 115 -11.91 -2.52 15.37
CA LYS A 115 -11.62 -1.09 15.30
C LYS A 115 -10.15 -0.83 14.98
N VAL A 116 -9.89 0.02 13.99
CA VAL A 116 -8.56 0.51 13.67
C VAL A 116 -8.23 1.64 14.65
N GLU A 117 -7.22 1.44 15.48
CA GLU A 117 -6.77 2.46 16.44
C GLU A 117 -5.77 3.45 15.85
N LYS A 118 -5.01 3.03 14.83
CA LYS A 118 -3.96 3.84 14.22
C LYS A 118 -4.16 3.95 12.71
N THR A 119 -4.35 5.17 12.23
CA THR A 119 -4.36 5.41 10.78
C THR A 119 -3.00 5.11 10.17
N GLY A 120 -2.95 4.31 9.12
CA GLY A 120 -1.69 3.95 8.46
C GLY A 120 -1.85 2.96 7.32
N VAL A 121 -0.71 2.52 6.79
CA VAL A 121 -0.63 1.43 5.82
C VAL A 121 -0.41 0.14 6.57
N TYR A 122 -1.16 -0.90 6.22
CA TYR A 122 -1.11 -2.21 6.82
C TYR A 122 -0.81 -3.26 5.75
N ILE A 123 -0.16 -4.34 6.15
CA ILE A 123 0.08 -5.53 5.33
C ILE A 123 -0.80 -6.67 5.82
N CYS A 124 -1.42 -7.40 4.89
CA CYS A 124 -2.21 -8.58 5.21
C CYS A 124 -1.27 -9.74 5.55
N ASP A 125 -1.55 -10.44 6.64
CA ASP A 125 -0.72 -11.58 7.09
C ASP A 125 -1.02 -12.85 6.28
N GLU A 126 -2.26 -13.03 5.83
CA GLU A 126 -2.70 -14.14 4.99
C GLU A 126 -2.32 -13.95 3.51
N ASP A 127 -2.18 -12.70 3.04
CA ASP A 127 -1.67 -12.35 1.72
C ASP A 127 -0.66 -11.20 1.80
N ARG A 128 0.62 -11.57 1.96
CA ARG A 128 1.76 -10.63 2.02
C ARG A 128 1.92 -9.77 0.77
N LYS A 129 1.18 -10.03 -0.31
CA LYS A 129 1.18 -9.19 -1.51
C LYS A 129 0.17 -8.05 -1.45
N ARG A 130 -0.70 -8.04 -0.45
CA ARG A 130 -1.76 -7.06 -0.27
C ARG A 130 -1.40 -6.10 0.86
N ILE A 131 -1.45 -4.82 0.52
CA ILE A 131 -1.33 -3.71 1.45
C ILE A 131 -2.57 -2.82 1.37
N GLU A 132 -2.97 -2.25 2.50
CA GLU A 132 -4.15 -1.40 2.59
C GLU A 132 -3.90 -0.20 3.49
N PHE A 133 -4.33 0.99 3.05
CA PHE A 133 -4.44 2.15 3.92
C PHE A 133 -5.74 2.06 4.72
N MET A 134 -5.62 1.91 6.04
CA MET A 134 -6.74 1.89 6.96
C MET A 134 -6.68 3.10 7.88
N ALA A 135 -7.85 3.67 8.16
CA ALA A 135 -7.99 4.88 8.96
C ALA A 135 -8.75 4.61 10.25
N ALA A 136 -8.24 5.15 11.36
CA ALA A 136 -8.97 5.24 12.60
C ALA A 136 -10.07 6.29 12.50
N SER A 137 -11.16 6.10 13.25
CA SER A 137 -12.25 7.06 13.38
C SER A 137 -12.90 6.94 14.75
N GLU A 138 -13.37 8.05 15.30
CA GLU A 138 -14.17 8.05 16.54
C GLU A 138 -15.61 7.59 16.32
N GLU A 139 -16.08 7.52 15.06
CA GLU A 139 -17.42 7.09 14.73
C GLU A 139 -17.55 5.56 14.86
N GLU A 140 -18.57 5.09 15.57
CA GLU A 140 -18.75 3.68 15.94
C GLU A 140 -18.74 2.73 14.73
N ASP A 141 -19.34 3.14 13.61
CA ASP A 141 -19.55 2.34 12.40
C ASP A 141 -18.45 2.51 11.34
N ARG A 142 -17.33 3.17 11.68
CA ARG A 142 -16.24 3.46 10.75
C ARG A 142 -14.87 3.03 11.25
N GLY A 143 -13.90 2.98 10.35
CA GLY A 143 -12.50 2.72 10.72
C GLY A 143 -12.33 1.33 11.31
N VAL A 144 -12.74 0.32 10.54
CA VAL A 144 -12.61 -1.08 10.92
C VAL A 144 -11.64 -1.80 9.98
N GLY A 145 -11.04 -2.89 10.45
CA GLY A 145 -10.16 -3.73 9.67
C GLY A 145 -10.88 -4.29 8.43
N SER A 146 -10.23 -4.22 7.27
CA SER A 146 -10.82 -4.67 6.02
C SER A 146 -10.92 -6.19 5.94
N VAL A 147 -11.85 -6.66 5.10
CA VAL A 147 -11.93 -8.06 4.65
C VAL A 147 -11.21 -8.23 3.32
N ILE A 148 -10.74 -9.43 3.01
CA ILE A 148 -10.08 -9.72 1.74
C ILE A 148 -10.95 -10.59 0.84
N ALA A 149 -10.91 -10.34 -0.47
CA ALA A 149 -11.52 -11.24 -1.44
C ALA A 149 -10.82 -12.61 -1.39
N THR A 150 -11.57 -13.67 -1.12
CA THR A 150 -11.09 -15.06 -1.00
C THR A 150 -11.47 -15.93 -2.19
N GLY A 151 -12.40 -15.46 -3.03
CA GLY A 151 -12.84 -16.17 -4.22
C GLY A 151 -14.00 -15.49 -4.90
N MET A 152 -14.64 -16.22 -5.80
CA MET A 152 -15.83 -15.80 -6.52
C MET A 152 -16.81 -16.97 -6.55
N ASP A 153 -18.07 -16.70 -6.27
CA ASP A 153 -19.15 -17.68 -6.42
C ASP A 153 -19.29 -18.05 -7.91
N PRO A 154 -19.22 -19.33 -8.28
CA PRO A 154 -19.23 -19.74 -9.69
C PRO A 154 -20.60 -19.62 -10.36
N GLU A 155 -21.69 -19.50 -9.59
CA GLU A 155 -23.06 -19.38 -10.12
C GLU A 155 -23.49 -17.92 -10.22
N THR A 156 -23.22 -17.12 -9.19
CA THR A 156 -23.65 -15.72 -9.11
C THR A 156 -22.58 -14.74 -9.60
N PHE A 157 -21.33 -15.18 -9.73
CA PHE A 157 -20.16 -14.33 -9.99
C PHE A 157 -19.91 -13.28 -8.89
N GLU A 158 -20.49 -13.44 -7.71
CA GLU A 158 -20.26 -12.56 -6.58
C GLU A 158 -18.89 -12.82 -5.95
N THR A 159 -18.18 -11.76 -5.57
CA THR A 159 -16.91 -11.88 -4.86
C THR A 159 -17.16 -12.35 -3.43
N LEU A 160 -16.51 -13.43 -3.03
CA LEU A 160 -16.52 -13.92 -1.66
C LEU A 160 -15.44 -13.19 -0.87
N TYR A 161 -15.77 -12.78 0.35
CA TYR A 161 -14.85 -12.11 1.27
C TYR A 161 -14.62 -12.96 2.51
N GLY A 162 -13.39 -12.95 3.00
CA GLY A 162 -12.99 -13.61 4.23
C GLY A 162 -12.29 -12.65 5.18
N ASP A 163 -12.35 -13.01 6.46
CA ASP A 163 -11.62 -12.31 7.51
C ASP A 163 -10.11 -12.56 7.38
N CYS A 164 -9.34 -11.58 7.83
CA CYS A 164 -7.89 -11.59 7.79
C CYS A 164 -7.32 -10.73 8.91
N THR A 165 -6.00 -10.84 9.06
CA THR A 165 -5.21 -10.12 10.04
C THR A 165 -4.31 -9.13 9.34
N TRP A 166 -4.27 -7.92 9.85
CA TRP A 166 -3.50 -6.82 9.30
C TRP A 166 -2.48 -6.34 10.31
N THR A 167 -1.22 -6.24 9.89
CA THR A 167 -0.15 -5.69 10.71
C THR A 167 0.29 -4.33 10.17
N LEU A 168 0.47 -3.34 11.05
CA LEU A 168 0.84 -1.98 10.64
C LEU A 168 2.25 -1.95 10.02
N VAL A 169 2.40 -1.15 8.97
CA VAL A 169 3.68 -0.76 8.40
C VAL A 169 3.99 0.69 8.81
N GLU A 170 5.05 0.86 9.59
CA GLU A 170 5.47 2.17 10.10
C GLU A 170 6.62 2.74 9.31
N ARG A 171 6.55 4.03 8.99
CA ARG A 171 7.70 4.81 8.53
C ARG A 171 8.59 5.09 9.73
N ILE A 172 9.86 4.67 9.67
CA ILE A 172 10.84 4.83 10.75
C ILE A 172 11.96 5.81 10.43
N ALA A 173 12.15 6.13 9.15
CA ALA A 173 13.03 7.20 8.71
C ALA A 173 12.47 7.84 7.45
N ASP A 174 12.70 9.15 7.29
CA ASP A 174 12.23 9.89 6.12
C ASP A 174 13.11 9.66 4.88
N GLU A 175 14.35 9.25 5.10
CA GLU A 175 15.41 9.01 4.12
C GLU A 175 16.25 7.78 4.54
N GLY A 176 17.16 7.35 3.67
CA GLY A 176 18.05 6.20 3.85
C GLY A 176 17.60 4.92 3.14
N GLY A 177 16.39 4.89 2.59
CA GLY A 177 15.92 3.85 1.69
C GLY A 177 16.39 4.08 0.25
N SER A 178 16.56 3.00 -0.49
CA SER A 178 16.86 2.97 -1.92
C SER A 178 16.18 1.77 -2.58
N SER A 179 15.95 1.83 -3.90
CA SER A 179 15.50 0.66 -4.67
C SER A 179 16.47 -0.53 -4.59
N GLU A 180 17.73 -0.26 -4.29
CA GLU A 180 18.76 -1.27 -4.04
C GLU A 180 18.62 -1.89 -2.63
N THR A 181 18.09 -1.15 -1.64
CA THR A 181 17.72 -1.71 -0.32
C THR A 181 16.35 -2.40 -0.28
N ILE A 182 15.48 -2.17 -1.27
CA ILE A 182 14.23 -2.95 -1.47
C ILE A 182 14.58 -4.43 -1.78
N GLN A 183 15.79 -4.68 -2.28
CA GLN A 183 16.40 -6.00 -2.32
C GLN A 183 17.34 -6.16 -1.12
N VAL A 184 16.86 -6.86 -0.11
CA VAL A 184 17.61 -7.35 1.05
C VAL A 184 17.91 -6.27 2.10
N GLU A 185 17.19 -6.33 3.23
CA GLU A 185 17.78 -5.96 4.52
C GLU A 185 19.01 -6.87 4.72
N ASN A 186 20.17 -6.49 4.16
CA ASN A 186 21.47 -7.12 4.37
C ASN A 186 21.97 -6.76 5.78
N LEU A 187 21.12 -6.98 6.78
CA LEU A 187 21.53 -7.00 8.17
C LEU A 187 22.60 -8.07 8.27
N LYS A 188 23.84 -7.63 8.47
CA LYS A 188 24.99 -8.50 8.64
C LYS A 188 25.61 -8.29 10.02
N GLY A 189 26.04 -9.37 10.63
CA GLY A 189 26.77 -9.37 11.90
C GLY A 189 28.07 -10.12 11.76
N PHE A 190 29.14 -9.57 12.32
CA PHE A 190 30.42 -10.26 12.38
C PHE A 190 30.45 -11.21 13.58
N ALA A 191 31.20 -12.30 13.48
CA ALA A 191 31.46 -13.16 14.63
C ALA A 191 31.99 -12.35 15.83
N GLY A 192 31.56 -12.71 17.04
CA GLY A 192 31.86 -11.99 18.26
C GLY A 192 31.00 -10.75 18.52
N GLN A 193 30.24 -10.25 17.53
CA GLN A 193 29.25 -9.19 17.76
C GLN A 193 27.94 -9.76 18.31
N THR A 194 27.20 -8.94 19.04
CA THR A 194 25.85 -9.27 19.49
C THR A 194 24.86 -9.15 18.33
N CYS A 195 23.92 -10.09 18.28
CA CYS A 195 22.83 -10.16 17.34
C CYS A 195 21.94 -8.93 17.51
N GLN A 196 21.86 -8.14 16.45
CA GLN A 196 21.12 -6.88 16.47
C GLN A 196 19.61 -7.10 16.40
N ARG A 197 19.17 -8.27 15.90
CA ARG A 197 17.76 -8.58 15.66
C ARG A 197 17.49 -10.07 15.76
N THR A 198 16.52 -10.44 16.60
CA THR A 198 16.02 -11.81 16.70
C THR A 198 15.53 -12.32 15.34
N GLY A 199 15.92 -13.53 14.96
CA GLY A 199 15.48 -14.14 13.69
C GLY A 199 16.38 -15.28 13.23
N ASN A 200 16.09 -15.81 12.05
CA ASN A 200 16.98 -16.77 11.38
C ASN A 200 18.08 -16.02 10.65
N TRP A 201 19.33 -16.43 10.80
CA TRP A 201 20.50 -15.88 10.12
C TRP A 201 21.26 -17.00 9.43
N TRP A 202 21.92 -16.72 8.31
CA TRP A 202 22.74 -17.67 7.59
C TRP A 202 24.16 -17.14 7.41
N SER A 203 25.14 -18.03 7.25
CA SER A 203 26.52 -17.65 6.97
C SER A 203 27.15 -18.60 5.95
N PRO A 204 27.95 -18.10 5.00
CA PRO A 204 28.82 -18.94 4.16
C PRO A 204 29.76 -19.83 4.98
N ALA A 205 30.24 -19.35 6.13
CA ALA A 205 31.06 -20.12 7.05
C ALA A 205 30.27 -21.21 7.80
N ASN A 206 28.95 -21.08 7.89
CA ASN A 206 28.03 -22.07 8.46
C ASN A 206 27.48 -23.05 7.41
N GLN A 207 28.27 -23.42 6.40
CA GLN A 207 27.82 -24.30 5.31
C GLN A 207 26.52 -23.84 4.63
N LEU A 208 26.27 -22.52 4.59
CA LEU A 208 25.03 -21.93 4.07
C LEU A 208 23.76 -22.35 4.83
N GLN A 209 23.88 -22.85 6.07
CA GLN A 209 22.73 -23.21 6.90
C GLN A 209 22.20 -22.02 7.70
N SER A 210 20.87 -21.99 7.84
CA SER A 210 20.14 -21.09 8.72
C SER A 210 20.33 -21.47 10.18
N ARG A 211 20.47 -20.48 11.06
CA ARG A 211 20.45 -20.62 12.52
C ARG A 211 19.63 -19.50 13.13
N TYR A 212 18.76 -19.84 14.08
CA TYR A 212 18.02 -18.84 14.82
C TYR A 212 18.90 -18.19 15.91
N PHE A 213 18.78 -16.87 16.06
CA PHE A 213 19.44 -16.08 17.10
C PHE A 213 18.42 -15.17 17.78
N GLU A 214 18.58 -14.98 19.08
CA GLU A 214 17.88 -13.92 19.84
C GLU A 214 18.72 -12.63 19.88
N GLN A 215 18.05 -11.49 19.96
CA GLN A 215 18.70 -10.19 20.10
C GLN A 215 19.58 -10.17 21.36
N GLY A 216 20.85 -9.76 21.20
CA GLY A 216 21.84 -9.78 22.27
C GLY A 216 22.70 -11.05 22.34
N GLU A 217 22.31 -12.15 21.67
CA GLU A 217 23.16 -13.34 21.55
C GLU A 217 24.40 -13.05 20.70
N VAL A 218 25.54 -13.64 21.03
CA VAL A 218 26.79 -13.41 20.28
C VAL A 218 26.85 -14.32 19.06
N PHE A 219 27.15 -13.75 17.89
CA PHE A 219 27.38 -14.54 16.68
C PHE A 219 28.61 -15.42 16.83
N PRO A 220 28.48 -16.75 16.60
CA PRO A 220 29.60 -17.66 16.75
C PRO A 220 30.57 -17.51 15.57
N GLU A 221 31.83 -17.78 15.88
CA GLU A 221 32.92 -17.87 14.91
C GLU A 221 33.14 -19.32 14.48
N PHE A 222 33.59 -19.52 13.24
CA PHE A 222 33.99 -20.82 12.74
C PHE A 222 35.45 -20.74 12.28
N GLU A 223 36.35 -21.27 13.10
CA GLU A 223 37.76 -21.41 12.76
C GLU A 223 37.93 -22.41 11.59
N ASN A 224 38.89 -22.15 10.69
CA ASN A 224 39.16 -22.95 9.47
C ASN A 224 38.05 -22.95 8.39
N ASN A 225 37.35 -21.84 8.20
CA ASN A 225 36.48 -21.67 7.03
C ASN A 225 37.29 -21.15 5.82
N SER A 226 36.89 -21.51 4.60
CA SER A 226 37.55 -21.07 3.36
C SER A 226 37.27 -19.61 2.97
N TRP A 227 36.52 -18.88 3.79
CA TRP A 227 35.90 -17.59 3.47
C TRP A 227 36.47 -16.41 4.27
N GLY A 228 37.39 -16.65 5.22
CA GLY A 228 37.97 -15.61 6.07
C GLY A 228 37.12 -15.31 7.30
N GLU A 229 36.83 -14.04 7.56
CA GLU A 229 35.99 -13.62 8.69
C GLU A 229 34.57 -14.19 8.57
N THR A 230 34.05 -14.75 9.67
CA THR A 230 32.67 -15.26 9.71
C THR A 230 31.67 -14.10 9.76
N ILE A 231 30.88 -13.97 8.69
CA ILE A 231 29.80 -12.98 8.57
C ILE A 231 28.45 -13.71 8.52
N TRP A 232 27.51 -13.27 9.36
CA TRP A 232 26.13 -13.73 9.42
C TRP A 232 25.21 -12.73 8.72
N TYR A 233 24.21 -13.22 7.99
CA TYR A 233 23.23 -12.44 7.25
C TYR A 233 21.82 -12.82 7.69
N LEU A 234 20.97 -11.84 8.01
CA LEU A 234 19.59 -12.12 8.41
C LEU A 234 18.81 -12.73 7.24
N GLU A 235 18.14 -13.85 7.50
CA GLU A 235 17.19 -14.45 6.57
C GLU A 235 15.88 -13.68 6.60
N VAL A 236 15.60 -12.91 5.55
CA VAL A 236 14.36 -12.16 5.38
C VAL A 236 13.22 -13.06 4.83
N THR A 237 13.30 -14.37 5.05
CA THR A 237 12.75 -15.30 4.08
C THR A 237 11.23 -15.25 3.93
N ASN A 238 10.78 -14.84 2.75
CA ASN A 238 9.97 -15.71 1.92
C ASN A 238 10.80 -17.00 1.64
N LYS A 239 10.60 -18.07 2.41
CA LYS A 239 11.02 -19.40 1.97
C LYS A 239 9.88 -19.94 1.11
N LYS A 240 10.24 -20.33 -0.13
CA LYS A 240 9.35 -21.02 -1.08
C LYS A 240 8.74 -22.28 -0.47
#